data_AF-A0AAD9ZWS1-F1
#
_entry.id   AF-A0AAD9ZWS1-F1
#
_cell.length_a   1.000
_cell.length_b   1.000
_cell.length_c   1.000
_cell.angle_alpha   90.00
_cell.angle_beta   90.00
_cell.angle_gamma   90.00
#
_symmetry.space_group_name_H-M   'P 1'
#
loop_
_entity.id
_entity.type
_entity.pdbx_description
1 polymer ?
#
loop_
_entity_poly.entity_id
_entity_poly.type
_entity_poly.pdbx_seq_one_letter_code
_entity_poly.pdbx_strand_id
1 'polypeptide(L)'
;MGVNERNVVRFRFLIFVVILCLTFPSYVHSQCRKKPVIFIFGDSNSDTGGSVGLGLSFGPPNGRTFFRQPSGRVSDGRLSH
;
A
#
# COMPACT_ATOMS: atom_id res chain seq x y z
N MET A 1 30.91 -49.51 -5.19
CA MET A 1 30.91 -48.23 -4.45
C MET A 1 29.66 -48.18 -3.60
N GLY A 2 29.75 -48.55 -2.31
CA GLY A 2 28.60 -48.60 -1.41
C GLY A 2 28.25 -47.18 -0.94
N VAL A 3 27.02 -46.74 -1.18
CA VAL A 3 26.53 -45.47 -0.64
C VAL A 3 26.44 -45.62 0.87
N ASN A 4 27.07 -44.71 1.62
CA ASN A 4 27.06 -44.74 3.08
C ASN A 4 25.67 -44.32 3.59
N GLU A 5 24.91 -45.28 4.12
CA GLU A 5 23.56 -45.10 4.70
C GLU A 5 23.48 -43.90 5.66
N ARG A 6 24.53 -43.66 6.46
CA ARG A 6 24.57 -42.51 7.37
C ARG A 6 24.59 -41.16 6.64
N ASN A 7 25.23 -41.10 5.47
CA ASN A 7 25.26 -39.89 4.65
C ASN A 7 23.92 -39.66 3.95
N VAL A 8 23.22 -40.73 3.58
CA VAL A 8 21.87 -40.66 2.98
C VAL A 8 20.87 -40.09 3.99
N VAL A 9 20.88 -40.57 5.24
CA VAL A 9 20.00 -40.06 6.31
C VAL A 9 20.28 -38.59 6.60
N ARG A 10 21.56 -38.20 6.69
CA ARG A 10 21.97 -36.79 6.88
C ARG A 10 21.51 -35.89 5.74
N PHE A 11 21.65 -36.35 4.50
CA PHE A 11 21.23 -35.60 3.32
C PHE A 11 19.72 -35.38 3.29
N ARG A 12 18.93 -36.42 3.60
CA ARG A 12 17.46 -36.32 3.69
C ARG A 12 17.03 -35.36 4.81
N PHE A 13 17.71 -35.40 5.95
CA PHE A 13 17.46 -34.48 7.06
C PHE A 13 17.78 -33.02 6.69
N LEU A 14 18.91 -32.77 6.02
CA LEU A 14 19.28 -31.43 5.56
C LEU A 14 18.26 -30.86 4.56
N ILE A 15 17.81 -31.67 3.60
CA ILE A 15 16.76 -31.27 2.65
C ILE A 15 15.48 -30.89 3.38
N PHE A 16 15.06 -31.70 4.37
CA PHE A 16 13.88 -31.41 5.17
C PHE A 16 13.99 -30.07 5.91
N VAL A 17 15.14 -29.78 6.53
CA VAL A 17 15.38 -28.50 7.22
C VAL A 17 15.37 -27.32 6.25
N VAL A 18 15.95 -27.47 5.05
CA VAL A 18 15.94 -26.41 4.03
C VAL A 18 14.52 -26.13 3.54
N ILE A 19 13.73 -27.16 3.24
CA ILE A 19 12.32 -26.99 2.83
C ILE A 19 11.51 -26.31 3.93
N LEU A 20 11.73 -26.70 5.18
CA LEU A 20 11.09 -26.07 6.34
C LEU A 20 11.45 -24.57 6.43
N CYS A 21 12.74 -24.21 6.30
CA CYS A 21 13.18 -22.81 6.32
C CYS A 21 12.62 -21.99 5.15
N LEU A 22 12.47 -22.58 3.96
CA LEU A 22 11.94 -21.90 2.77
C LEU A 22 10.41 -21.70 2.81
N THR A 23 9.70 -22.52 3.59
CA THR A 23 8.24 -22.44 3.72
C THR A 23 7.78 -21.56 4.89
N PHE A 24 8.69 -21.12 5.76
CA PHE A 24 8.39 -20.17 6.82
C PHE A 24 8.34 -18.73 6.25
N PRO A 25 7.19 -18.04 6.30
CA PRO A 25 7.12 -16.64 5.91
C PRO A 25 7.92 -15.80 6.91
N SER A 26 8.77 -14.91 6.41
CA SER A 26 9.38 -13.86 7.21
C SER A 26 8.33 -12.80 7.55
N TYR A 27 7.72 -12.92 8.73
CA TYR A 27 6.79 -11.91 9.24
C TYR A 27 7.56 -10.70 9.77
N VAL A 28 7.60 -9.63 8.98
CA VAL A 28 8.01 -8.31 9.48
C VAL A 28 6.79 -7.65 10.12
N HIS A 29 6.75 -7.62 11.45
CA HIS A 29 5.70 -6.91 12.18
C HIS A 29 6.02 -5.41 12.22
N SER A 30 5.24 -4.59 11.53
CA SER A 30 5.30 -3.13 11.72
C SER A 30 4.84 -2.80 13.14
N GLN A 31 5.71 -2.24 13.97
CA GLN A 31 5.33 -1.77 15.30
C GLN A 31 4.46 -0.50 15.25
N CYS A 32 4.30 0.12 14.08
CA CYS A 32 3.49 1.31 13.92
C CYS A 32 2.00 0.93 13.90
N ARG A 33 1.37 1.01 15.08
CA ARG A 33 -0.08 0.81 15.25
C ARG A 33 -0.92 2.02 14.85
N LYS A 34 -0.28 3.18 14.65
CA LYS A 34 -0.96 4.42 14.27
C LYS A 34 -1.01 4.51 12.75
N LYS A 35 -2.16 4.95 12.22
CA LYS A 35 -2.27 5.30 10.81
C LYS A 35 -1.30 6.45 10.51
N PRO A 36 -0.56 6.42 9.39
CA PRO A 36 0.30 7.53 9.02
C PRO A 36 -0.53 8.78 8.76
N VAL A 37 0.03 9.94 9.11
CA VAL A 37 -0.53 11.25 8.76
C VAL A 37 0.27 11.78 7.56
N ILE A 38 -0.42 12.18 6.50
CA ILE A 38 0.18 12.69 5.27
C ILE A 38 -0.17 14.17 5.17
N PHE A 39 0.85 15.01 5.05
CA PHE A 39 0.70 16.43 4.74
C PHE A 39 0.97 16.63 3.25
N ILE A 40 -0.02 17.09 2.51
CA ILE A 40 0.07 17.30 1.05
C ILE A 40 0.07 18.81 0.79
N PHE A 41 1.11 19.28 0.11
CA PHE A 41 1.21 20.64 -0.42
C PHE A 41 1.13 20.58 -1.94
N GLY A 42 0.64 21.64 -2.58
CA GLY A 42 0.62 21.70 -4.03
C GLY A 42 -0.42 22.68 -4.57
N ASP A 43 -0.83 22.41 -5.79
CA ASP A 43 -1.86 23.14 -6.52
C ASP A 43 -3.21 22.39 -6.48
N SER A 44 -4.10 22.74 -7.40
CA SER A 44 -5.45 22.19 -7.49
C SER A 44 -5.52 20.67 -7.68
N ASN A 45 -4.46 20.02 -8.20
CA ASN A 45 -4.43 18.57 -8.36
C ASN A 45 -4.32 17.83 -7.01
N SER A 46 -3.78 18.49 -6.00
CA SER A 46 -3.65 17.98 -4.63
C SER A 46 -4.77 18.48 -3.71
N ASP A 47 -5.55 19.44 -4.18
CA ASP A 47 -6.57 20.09 -3.38
C ASP A 47 -7.85 19.25 -3.24
N THR A 48 -8.12 18.79 -2.02
CA THR A 48 -9.32 17.99 -1.70
C THR A 48 -10.56 18.83 -1.37
N GLY A 49 -10.44 20.15 -1.40
CA GLY A 49 -11.50 21.12 -1.06
C GLY A 49 -11.02 22.29 -0.19
N GLY A 50 -9.73 22.42 0.07
CA GLY A 50 -9.10 23.52 0.80
C GLY A 50 -9.31 24.87 0.12
N SER A 51 -9.24 24.95 -1.21
CA SER A 51 -9.51 26.22 -1.92
C SER A 51 -10.95 26.71 -1.70
N VAL A 52 -11.92 25.79 -1.65
CA VAL A 52 -13.32 26.14 -1.36
C VAL A 52 -13.51 26.48 0.12
N GLY A 53 -12.76 25.84 1.01
CA GLY A 53 -12.69 26.26 2.42
C GLY A 53 -12.20 27.70 2.61
N LEU A 54 -11.41 28.22 1.66
CA LEU A 54 -10.96 29.62 1.62
C LEU A 54 -11.94 30.56 0.90
N GLY A 55 -13.09 30.06 0.43
CA GLY A 55 -14.11 30.86 -0.25
C GLY A 55 -13.94 30.98 -1.77
N LEU A 56 -13.02 30.24 -2.38
CA LEU A 56 -12.94 30.16 -3.83
C LEU A 56 -14.07 29.28 -4.39
N SER A 57 -14.68 29.69 -5.49
CA SER A 57 -15.77 28.96 -6.14
C SER A 57 -15.37 28.56 -7.54
N PHE A 58 -15.47 27.27 -7.85
CA PHE A 58 -15.16 26.72 -9.17
C PHE A 58 -16.44 26.39 -9.94
N GLY A 59 -16.38 26.44 -11.28
CA GLY A 59 -17.44 25.94 -12.16
C GLY A 59 -17.40 24.41 -12.31
N PRO A 60 -18.37 23.79 -13.01
CA PRO A 60 -18.29 22.37 -13.37
C PRO A 60 -16.91 22.04 -13.96
N PRO A 61 -16.27 20.91 -13.62
CA PRO A 61 -16.86 19.67 -13.08
C PRO A 61 -17.24 19.65 -11.59
N ASN A 62 -16.51 20.34 -10.70
CA ASN A 62 -16.82 20.43 -9.26
C ASN A 62 -16.93 19.08 -8.51
N GLY A 63 -16.27 18.02 -8.98
CA GLY A 63 -16.31 16.69 -8.34
C GLY A 63 -17.66 15.99 -8.38
N ARG A 64 -18.62 16.50 -9.17
CA ARG A 64 -19.99 16.00 -9.19
C ARG A 64 -20.09 14.58 -9.71
N THR A 65 -19.27 14.20 -10.68
CA THR A 65 -19.33 12.85 -11.26
C THR A 65 -18.91 11.79 -10.24
N PHE A 66 -17.80 11.98 -9.51
CA PHE A 66 -17.32 11.03 -8.53
C PHE A 66 -18.08 11.09 -7.18
N PHE A 67 -18.31 12.29 -6.64
CA PHE A 67 -18.91 12.48 -5.32
C PHE A 67 -20.44 12.57 -5.34
N ARG A 68 -21.06 12.65 -6.53
CA ARG A 68 -22.51 12.85 -6.72
C ARG A 68 -23.07 14.13 -6.08
N GLN A 69 -22.18 15.07 -5.76
CA GLN A 69 -22.49 16.37 -5.20
C GLN A 69 -21.33 17.34 -5.51
N PRO A 70 -21.54 18.66 -5.48
CA PRO A 70 -20.45 19.62 -5.61
C PRO A 70 -19.44 19.43 -4.47
N SER A 71 -18.22 19.02 -4.78
CA SER A 71 -17.12 18.88 -3.83
C SER A 71 -16.13 20.05 -3.88
N GLY A 72 -16.36 21.03 -4.75
CA GLY A 72 -15.50 22.20 -4.88
C GLY A 72 -14.14 21.92 -5.55
N ARG A 73 -13.99 20.81 -6.27
CA ARG A 73 -12.73 20.44 -6.92
C ARG A 73 -12.72 20.87 -8.38
N VAL A 74 -11.55 21.23 -8.89
CA VAL A 74 -11.37 21.55 -10.33
C VAL A 74 -11.53 20.34 -11.26
N SER A 75 -11.69 19.14 -10.70
CA SER A 75 -11.83 17.88 -11.41
C SER A 75 -13.10 17.14 -10.99
N ASP A 76 -13.55 16.19 -11.81
CA ASP A 76 -14.76 15.38 -11.56
C ASP A 76 -14.49 14.02 -10.90
N GLY A 77 -13.22 13.75 -10.57
CA GLY A 77 -12.70 12.47 -10.12
C GLY A 77 -12.10 12.49 -8.71
N ARG A 78 -11.52 11.35 -8.32
CA ARG A 78 -10.52 11.36 -7.23
C ARG A 78 -9.27 12.08 -7.70
N LEU A 79 -8.56 12.69 -6.76
CA LEU A 79 -7.24 13.22 -7.04
C LEU A 79 -6.29 12.05 -7.32
N SER A 80 -5.45 12.21 -8.34
CA SER A 80 -4.38 11.26 -8.63
C SER A 80 -3.22 11.56 -7.68
N HIS A 81 -3.19 10.80 -6.59
CA HIS A 81 -2.07 10.54 -5.67
C HIS A 81 -1.05 11.67 -5.43
#